data_AF-A0A6A4NSQ8-F1
#
_entry.id   AF-A0A6A4NSQ8-F1
#
_cell.length_a   1.000
_cell.length_b   1.000
_cell.length_c   1.000
_cell.angle_alpha   90.00
_cell.angle_beta   90.00
_cell.angle_gamma   90.00
#
_symmetry.space_group_name_H-M   'P 1'
#
loop_
_entity.id
_entity.type
_entity.pdbx_description
1 polymer ?
#
loop_
_entity_poly.entity_id
_entity_poly.type
_entity_poly.pdbx_seq_one_letter_code
_entity_poly.pdbx_strand_id
1 'polypeptide(L)'
;MVEEVNVQIPRVKLGTQGLEVSKLGYGCMGLNGGYTGPIAEDDAISMIKYVFSKGITFFDTADVYGANANEVLIGKVQNTKLQTISLHPLLTFTYDVVSIRS
;
A
#
# COMPACT_ATOMS: atom_id res chain seq x y z
N MET A 1 -22.03 19.08 2.51
CA MET A 1 -20.98 19.43 1.53
C MET A 1 -19.66 19.00 2.15
N VAL A 2 -18.99 18.01 1.57
CA VAL A 2 -17.69 17.53 2.08
C VAL A 2 -16.64 18.36 1.38
N GLU A 3 -15.87 19.16 2.11
CA GLU A 3 -14.76 19.90 1.51
C GLU A 3 -13.69 18.90 1.06
N GLU A 4 -13.32 18.92 -0.21
CA GLU A 4 -12.17 18.16 -0.69
C GLU A 4 -10.89 18.78 -0.10
N VAL A 5 -10.39 18.20 0.98
CA VAL A 5 -9.11 18.59 1.56
C VAL A 5 -8.01 18.11 0.62
N ASN A 6 -7.42 19.02 -0.15
CA ASN A 6 -6.23 18.76 -0.95
C ASN A 6 -4.99 18.78 -0.04
N VAL A 7 -4.74 17.67 0.66
CA VAL A 7 -3.55 17.50 1.48
C VAL A 7 -2.40 17.07 0.58
N GLN A 8 -1.39 17.93 0.42
CA GLN A 8 -0.14 17.49 -0.20
C GLN A 8 0.65 16.65 0.81
N ILE A 9 0.76 15.34 0.58
CA ILE A 9 1.46 14.42 1.48
C ILE A 9 2.98 14.62 1.33
N PRO A 10 3.72 14.99 2.39
CA PRO A 10 5.17 15.12 2.33
C PRO A 10 5.83 13.77 2.00
N ARG A 11 6.99 13.80 1.33
CA ARG A 11 7.77 12.61 1.01
C ARG A 11 9.00 12.48 1.92
N VAL A 12 9.43 11.25 2.16
CA VAL A 12 10.58 10.91 3.00
C VAL A 12 11.41 9.81 2.35
N LYS A 13 12.72 9.80 2.62
CA LYS A 13 13.60 8.73 2.21
C LYS A 13 13.36 7.49 3.07
N LEU A 14 13.20 6.33 2.43
CA LEU A 14 12.99 5.05 3.09
C LEU A 14 14.27 4.22 3.05
N GLY A 15 14.88 4.04 4.22
CA GLY A 15 16.17 3.37 4.37
C GLY A 15 17.32 4.10 3.65
N THR A 16 18.37 3.35 3.34
CA THR A 16 19.59 3.88 2.67
C THR A 16 19.63 3.57 1.17
N GLN A 17 18.62 2.87 0.64
CA GLN A 17 18.57 2.37 -0.74
C GLN A 17 18.13 3.41 -1.78
N GLY A 18 17.99 4.68 -1.39
CA GLY A 18 17.57 5.76 -2.28
C GLY A 18 16.08 5.73 -2.64
N LEU A 19 15.25 5.08 -1.82
CA LEU A 19 13.80 5.05 -2.00
C LEU A 19 13.16 6.28 -1.37
N GLU A 20 12.14 6.80 -2.02
CA GLU A 20 11.39 7.96 -1.55
C GLU A 20 9.90 7.68 -1.62
N VAL A 21 9.24 7.75 -0.48
CA VAL A 21 7.83 7.37 -0.30
C VAL A 21 7.07 8.49 0.41
N SER A 22 5.74 8.45 0.38
CA SER A 22 4.91 9.35 1.18
C SER A 22 5.13 9.09 2.68
N LYS A 23 5.14 10.17 3.47
CA LYS A 23 5.28 10.08 4.93
C LYS A 23 4.09 9.38 5.59
N LEU A 24 2.92 9.44 4.96
CA LEU A 24 1.75 8.65 5.30
C LEU A 24 1.75 7.36 4.46
N GLY A 25 1.59 6.22 5.12
CA GLY A 25 1.41 4.92 4.47
C GLY A 25 -0.04 4.44 4.53
N TYR A 26 -0.42 3.59 3.58
CA TYR A 26 -1.71 2.90 3.56
C TYR A 26 -1.52 1.43 3.91
N GLY A 27 -2.18 0.97 4.98
CA GLY A 27 -2.18 -0.44 5.39
C GLY A 27 -3.21 -1.25 4.62
N CYS A 28 -2.75 -2.27 3.90
CA CYS A 28 -3.59 -3.12 3.06
C CYS A 28 -4.32 -4.23 3.83
N MET A 29 -4.18 -4.33 5.17
CA MET A 29 -4.87 -5.33 6.00
C MET A 29 -6.41 -5.28 5.85
N GLY A 30 -6.98 -4.12 5.52
CA GLY A 30 -8.42 -4.00 5.26
C GLY A 30 -8.88 -4.59 3.93
N LEU A 31 -7.97 -4.76 2.96
CA LEU A 31 -8.32 -5.20 1.60
C LEU A 31 -8.63 -6.69 1.49
N ASN A 32 -8.06 -7.52 2.36
CA ASN A 32 -8.28 -8.97 2.36
C ASN A 32 -9.33 -9.41 3.40
N GLY A 33 -9.86 -8.47 4.17
CA GLY A 33 -10.82 -8.71 5.23
C GLY A 33 -10.24 -9.00 6.62
N GLY A 34 -9.06 -8.49 6.96
CA GLY A 34 -8.47 -8.63 8.31
C GLY A 34 -9.26 -7.94 9.45
N TYR A 35 -10.17 -7.01 9.12
CA TYR A 35 -11.01 -6.28 10.10
C TYR A 35 -12.52 -6.38 9.85
N THR A 36 -12.92 -6.60 8.60
CA THR A 36 -14.31 -6.74 8.11
C THR A 36 -14.29 -7.79 7.01
N GLY A 37 -15.41 -8.38 6.57
CA GLY A 37 -15.38 -9.41 5.50
C GLY A 37 -14.59 -8.98 4.23
N PRO A 38 -14.15 -9.94 3.39
CA PRO A 38 -13.36 -9.63 2.20
C PRO A 38 -14.11 -8.66 1.29
N ILE A 39 -13.42 -7.61 0.84
CA ILE A 39 -13.96 -6.69 -0.16
C ILE A 39 -13.82 -7.31 -1.56
N ALA A 40 -14.69 -6.92 -2.48
CA ALA A 40 -14.58 -7.34 -3.87
C ALA A 40 -13.26 -6.84 -4.47
N GLU A 41 -12.65 -7.63 -5.35
CA GLU A 41 -11.37 -7.29 -5.99
C GLU A 41 -11.40 -5.92 -6.68
N ASP A 42 -12.48 -5.60 -7.40
CA ASP A 42 -12.63 -4.32 -8.11
C ASP A 42 -12.70 -3.12 -7.15
N ASP A 43 -13.30 -3.31 -5.97
CA ASP A 43 -13.36 -2.28 -4.92
C ASP A 43 -11.98 -2.08 -4.31
N ALA A 44 -11.23 -3.16 -4.08
CA ALA A 44 -9.85 -3.09 -3.59
C ALA A 44 -8.93 -2.33 -4.55
N ILE A 45 -9.02 -2.64 -5.85
CA ILE A 45 -8.27 -1.96 -6.90
C ILE A 45 -8.65 -0.47 -6.95
N SER A 46 -9.95 -0.17 -6.86
CA SER A 46 -10.46 1.21 -6.85
C SER A 46 -9.95 1.99 -5.64
N MET A 47 -9.89 1.35 -4.47
CA MET A 47 -9.35 1.94 -3.25
C MET A 47 -7.85 2.24 -3.38
N ILE A 48 -7.05 1.30 -3.91
CA ILE A 48 -5.61 1.52 -4.14
C ILE A 48 -5.39 2.71 -5.09
N LYS A 49 -6.14 2.76 -6.20
CA LYS A 49 -6.09 3.89 -7.15
C LYS A 49 -6.47 5.21 -6.48
N TYR A 50 -7.51 5.20 -5.65
CA TYR A 50 -7.95 6.39 -4.92
C TYR A 50 -6.88 6.88 -3.94
N VAL A 51 -6.32 5.99 -3.12
CA VAL A 51 -5.23 6.29 -2.19
C VAL A 51 -4.01 6.87 -2.93
N PHE A 52 -3.63 6.27 -4.05
CA PHE A 52 -2.55 6.77 -4.90
C PHE A 52 -2.86 8.16 -5.48
N SER A 53 -4.10 8.39 -5.94
CA SER A 53 -4.53 9.69 -6.46
C SER A 53 -4.48 10.82 -5.41
N LYS A 54 -4.53 10.46 -4.12
CA LYS A 54 -4.36 11.39 -2.99
C LYS A 54 -2.89 11.58 -2.57
N GLY A 55 -1.93 11.07 -3.35
CA GLY A 55 -0.49 11.29 -3.13
C GLY A 55 0.18 10.30 -2.18
N ILE A 56 -0.52 9.24 -1.76
CA ILE A 56 0.06 8.17 -0.96
C ILE A 56 0.77 7.18 -1.88
N THR A 57 2.07 7.01 -1.65
CA THR A 57 2.96 6.14 -2.45
C THR A 57 3.61 5.04 -1.62
N PHE A 58 3.32 5.00 -0.32
CA PHE A 58 3.77 4.00 0.63
C PHE A 58 2.61 3.06 0.99
N PHE A 59 2.72 1.78 0.63
CA PHE A 59 1.72 0.75 0.96
C PHE A 59 2.36 -0.33 1.83
N ASP A 60 1.70 -0.68 2.93
CA ASP A 60 2.10 -1.73 3.87
C ASP A 60 1.25 -2.97 3.63
N THR A 61 1.90 -4.10 3.35
CA THR A 61 1.27 -5.41 3.18
C THR A 61 2.05 -6.48 3.94
N ALA A 62 1.50 -7.68 4.04
CA ALA A 62 2.14 -8.82 4.71
C ALA A 62 1.60 -10.14 4.14
N ASP A 63 2.41 -11.20 4.15
CA ASP A 63 2.00 -12.55 3.73
C ASP A 63 0.73 -13.04 4.46
N VAL A 64 0.63 -12.69 5.75
CA VAL A 64 -0.52 -13.02 6.60
C VAL A 64 -1.81 -12.34 6.13
N TYR A 65 -1.71 -11.30 5.30
CA TYR A 65 -2.87 -10.63 4.69
C TYR A 65 -3.40 -11.40 3.46
N GLY A 66 -3.72 -12.67 3.66
CA GLY A 66 -4.49 -13.49 2.71
C GLY A 66 -3.63 -14.18 1.65
N ALA A 67 -2.52 -14.81 2.04
CA ALA A 67 -1.68 -15.62 1.16
C ALA A 67 -1.29 -14.88 -0.14
N ASN A 68 -0.75 -13.68 0.00
CA ASN A 68 -0.28 -12.80 -1.08
C ASN A 68 -1.39 -12.14 -1.93
N ALA A 69 -2.66 -12.24 -1.53
CA ALA A 69 -3.77 -11.60 -2.26
C ALA A 69 -3.58 -10.09 -2.42
N ASN A 70 -3.11 -9.40 -1.39
CA ASN A 70 -2.85 -7.96 -1.44
C ASN A 70 -1.76 -7.58 -2.44
N GLU A 71 -0.67 -8.35 -2.52
CA GLU A 71 0.41 -8.08 -3.47
C GLU A 71 -0.07 -8.26 -4.91
N VAL A 72 -0.88 -9.29 -5.16
CA VAL A 72 -1.50 -9.53 -6.47
C VAL A 72 -2.43 -8.38 -6.84
N LEU A 73 -3.25 -7.88 -5.89
CA LEU A 73 -4.14 -6.74 -6.12
C LEU A 73 -3.37 -5.47 -6.45
N ILE A 74 -2.29 -5.19 -5.72
CA ILE A 74 -1.44 -4.02 -5.99
C ILE A 74 -0.71 -4.18 -7.34
N GLY A 75 -0.26 -5.39 -7.69
CA GLY A 75 0.36 -5.69 -8.98
C GLY A 75 -0.57 -5.57 -10.19
N LYS A 76 -1.89 -5.71 -10.00
CA LYS A 76 -2.89 -5.49 -11.05
C LYS A 76 -3.09 -4.00 -11.40
N VAL A 77 -2.58 -3.07 -10.59
CA VAL A 77 -2.68 -1.63 -10.86
C VAL A 77 -1.63 -1.22 -11.90
N GLN A 78 -2.08 -1.00 -13.14
CA GLN A 78 -1.25 -0.59 -14.29
C GLN A 78 -0.37 0.64 -14.00
N ASN A 79 0.85 0.65 -14.55
CA ASN A 79 1.91 1.67 -14.39
C ASN A 79 2.62 1.72 -13.03
N THR A 80 2.42 0.74 -12.16
CA THR A 80 3.12 0.70 -10.88
C THR A 80 4.44 -0.06 -10.97
N LYS A 81 5.57 0.64 -10.82
CA LYS A 81 6.83 -0.03 -10.45
C LYS A 81 6.78 -0.36 -8.96
N LEU A 82 6.42 -1.60 -8.65
CA LEU A 82 6.48 -2.12 -7.29
C LEU A 82 7.95 -2.31 -6.91
N GLN A 83 8.34 -1.66 -5.83
CA GLN A 83 9.58 -2.03 -5.14
C GLN A 83 9.20 -2.49 -3.74
N THR A 84 9.25 -3.81 -3.56
CA THR A 84 8.97 -4.48 -2.29
C THR A 84 10.21 -4.42 -1.40
N ILE A 85 10.04 -3.91 -0.19
CA ILE A 85 11.05 -4.00 0.87
C ILE A 85 10.49 -4.89 1.96
N SER A 86 11.12 -6.04 2.15
CA SER A 86 10.77 -6.94 3.25
C SER A 86 11.46 -6.48 4.53
N LEU A 87 10.68 -6.14 5.55
CA LEU A 87 11.20 -5.81 6.87
C LEU A 87 11.51 -7.13 7.61
N HIS A 88 12.79 -7.47 7.70
CA HIS A 88 13.25 -8.74 8.27
C HIS A 88 12.89 -8.87 9.78
N PRO A 89 12.52 -10.07 10.27
CA PRO A 89 11.64 -10.24 11.41
C PRO A 89 12.35 -10.50 12.74
N LEU A 90 11.87 -9.88 13.81
CA LEU A 90 11.97 -10.44 15.17
C LEU A 90 10.67 -11.15 15.60
N LEU A 91 9.64 -11.14 14.75
CA LEU A 91 8.33 -11.77 14.97
C LEU A 91 7.88 -12.44 13.67
N THR A 92 7.22 -13.59 13.76
CA THR A 92 6.88 -14.60 12.73
C THR A 92 6.10 -14.13 11.47
N PHE A 93 6.08 -12.85 11.13
CA PHE A 93 5.34 -12.29 10.00
C PHE A 93 6.26 -11.45 9.10
N THR A 94 6.22 -11.73 7.79
CA THR A 94 6.85 -10.89 6.76
C THR A 94 5.97 -9.65 6.56
N TYR A 95 6.54 -8.46 6.72
CA TYR A 95 5.90 -7.20 6.34
C TYR A 95 6.62 -6.66 5.11
N ASP A 96 5.84 -6.38 4.08
CA ASP A 96 6.30 -5.97 2.78
C ASP A 96 5.83 -4.55 2.51
N VAL A 97 6.80 -3.68 2.25
CA VAL A 97 6.57 -2.30 1.88
C VAL A 97 6.60 -2.19 0.38
N VAL A 98 5.50 -1.73 -0.21
CA VAL A 98 5.43 -1.44 -1.64
C VAL A 98 5.51 0.07 -1.86
N SER A 99 6.53 0.51 -2.61
CA SER A 99 6.60 1.86 -3.15
C SER A 99 5.97 1.92 -4.54
N ILE A 100 5.04 2.85 -4.77
CA ILE A 100 4.44 3.14 -6.08
C ILE A 100 5.03 4.44 -6.62
N ARG A 101 5.62 4.41 -7.81
CA ARG A 101 6.12 5.59 -8.51
C ARG A 101 5.17 5.96 -9.66
N SER A 102 4.85 7.25 -9.80
CA SER A 102 4.16 7.82 -10.96
C SER A 102 5.03 7.78 -12.22
#